data_AF-W1YD85-F1
#
_entry.id   AF-W1YD85-F1
#
_cell.length_a   1.000
_cell.length_b   1.000
_cell.length_c   1.000
_cell.angle_alpha   90.00
_cell.angle_beta   90.00
_cell.angle_gamma   90.00
#
_symmetry.space_group_name_H-M   'P 1'
#
loop_
_entity.id
_entity.type
_entity.pdbx_description
1 polymer ?
#
loop_
_entity_poly.entity_id
_entity_poly.type
_entity_poly.pdbx_seq_one_letter_code
_entity_poly.pdbx_strand_id
1 'polypeptide(L)'
;RRQYGHRIGSHLPLAKEEEHVTDTIAPQGRKLLRVEARNAETPIEHKPRWLRTKAVISPTYQEVRGMVRAKQLHTVCGEGNCPN
;
A
#
# COMPACT_ATOMS: atom_id res chain seq x y z
N ARG A 1 -31.99 3.92 60.36
CA ARG A 1 -32.43 5.33 60.43
C ARG A 1 -31.49 6.14 59.52
N ARG A 2 -32.02 7.00 58.62
CA ARG A 2 -31.39 7.66 57.43
C ARG A 2 -31.38 6.72 56.20
N GLN A 3 -32.35 6.65 55.28
CA GLN A 3 -33.18 7.62 54.54
C GLN A 3 -32.44 8.49 53.51
N TYR A 4 -32.74 8.17 52.23
CA TYR A 4 -32.76 8.97 51.01
C TYR A 4 -31.45 9.31 50.26
N GLY A 5 -31.49 9.02 48.96
CA GLY A 5 -30.63 9.68 47.97
C GLY A 5 -30.57 8.97 46.60
N HIS A 6 -31.70 8.87 45.88
CA HIS A 6 -31.66 8.72 44.42
C HIS A 6 -30.86 9.90 43.85
N ARG A 7 -29.64 9.66 43.38
CA ARG A 7 -28.88 10.65 42.60
C ARG A 7 -28.90 10.23 41.13
N ILE A 8 -29.98 10.66 40.49
CA ILE A 8 -30.10 10.87 39.05
C ILE A 8 -28.93 11.72 38.54
N GLY A 9 -28.28 11.24 37.47
CA GLY A 9 -27.50 12.03 36.53
C GLY A 9 -26.28 12.78 37.07
N SER A 10 -25.12 12.14 37.02
CA SER A 10 -23.89 12.85 36.67
C SER A 10 -23.37 12.22 35.40
N HIS A 11 -23.51 12.95 34.29
CA HIS A 11 -22.88 12.65 33.02
C HIS A 11 -21.44 12.17 33.27
N LEU A 12 -21.23 10.88 33.05
CA LEU A 12 -19.90 10.36 32.77
C LEU A 12 -19.42 11.17 31.55
N PRO A 13 -18.31 11.93 31.63
CA PRO A 13 -17.77 12.50 30.41
C PRO A 13 -17.45 11.31 29.53
N LEU A 14 -18.14 11.21 28.38
CA LEU A 14 -17.75 10.32 27.32
C LEU A 14 -16.28 10.65 27.05
N ALA A 15 -15.38 9.82 27.58
CA ALA A 15 -13.98 9.87 27.23
C ALA A 15 -13.98 9.85 25.70
N LYS A 16 -13.56 10.96 25.10
CA LYS A 16 -13.25 11.03 23.70
C LYS A 16 -12.02 10.16 23.48
N GLU A 17 -12.20 8.85 23.50
CA GLU A 17 -11.24 7.92 22.93
C GLU A 17 -11.66 7.66 21.48
N GLU A 18 -11.80 8.74 20.73
CA GLU A 18 -11.62 8.75 19.28
C GLU A 18 -10.22 9.33 19.05
N GLU A 19 -9.19 8.69 19.61
CA GLU A 19 -7.83 8.93 19.13
C GLU A 19 -7.62 8.01 17.93
N HIS A 20 -8.22 8.44 16.82
CA HIS A 20 -7.87 7.99 15.50
C HIS A 20 -6.36 8.22 15.32
N VAL A 21 -5.55 7.18 15.55
CA VAL A 21 -4.15 7.16 15.14
C VAL A 21 -4.12 7.16 13.62
N THR A 22 -4.27 8.35 13.05
CA THR A 22 -3.87 8.65 11.69
C THR A 22 -2.98 9.86 11.76
N ASP A 23 -1.69 9.62 11.64
CA ASP A 23 -0.89 10.28 10.62
C ASP A 23 0.57 9.89 10.81
N THR A 24 1.00 8.77 10.21
CA THR A 24 2.42 8.64 9.84
C THR A 24 2.73 7.63 8.72
N ILE A 25 1.78 7.30 7.84
CA ILE A 25 2.06 6.35 6.74
C ILE A 25 2.10 7.04 5.37
N ALA A 26 1.38 8.15 5.17
CA ALA A 26 1.40 8.87 3.91
C ALA A 26 2.63 9.81 3.85
N PRO A 27 3.45 9.78 2.78
CA PRO A 27 4.46 10.81 2.57
C PRO A 27 3.70 12.11 2.30
N GLN A 28 3.70 13.04 3.26
CA GLN A 28 2.98 14.32 3.20
C GLN A 28 3.64 15.28 2.18
N GLY A 29 3.76 14.86 0.92
CA GLY A 29 4.50 15.57 -0.13
C GLY A 29 6.02 15.47 -0.02
N ARG A 30 6.55 14.78 1.00
CA ARG A 30 7.99 14.54 1.17
C ARG A 30 8.44 13.47 0.17
N LYS A 31 9.15 13.89 -0.89
CA LYS A 31 9.76 12.96 -1.85
C LYS A 31 10.72 12.02 -1.09
N LEU A 32 10.63 10.70 -1.33
CA LEU A 32 11.47 9.66 -0.69
C LEU A 32 12.97 9.73 -1.09
N LEU A 33 13.41 10.88 -1.60
CA LEU A 33 14.73 11.16 -2.16
C LEU A 33 15.87 10.66 -1.28
N ARG A 34 15.77 10.82 0.04
CA ARG A 34 16.85 10.39 0.94
C ARG A 34 17.05 8.87 0.93
N VAL A 35 15.95 8.10 0.89
CA VAL A 35 16.04 6.63 0.91
C VAL A 35 16.41 6.12 -0.47
N GLU A 36 15.82 6.66 -1.53
CA GLU A 36 16.15 6.28 -2.91
C GLU A 36 17.60 6.60 -3.27
N ALA A 37 18.12 7.78 -2.88
CA ALA A 37 19.51 8.15 -3.09
C ALA A 37 20.46 7.19 -2.35
N ARG A 38 20.18 6.86 -1.08
CA ARG A 38 20.97 5.89 -0.32
C ARG A 38 20.87 4.48 -0.91
N ASN A 39 19.69 4.05 -1.36
CA ASN A 39 19.52 2.74 -1.99
C ASN A 39 20.37 2.65 -3.28
N ALA A 40 20.47 3.75 -4.04
CA ALA A 40 21.27 3.82 -5.27
C ALA A 40 22.79 3.79 -5.02
N GLU A 41 23.26 4.11 -3.79
CA GLU A 41 24.66 3.92 -3.40
C GLU A 41 25.06 2.44 -3.36
N THR A 42 24.08 1.54 -3.14
CA THR A 42 24.30 0.09 -3.19
C THR A 42 24.15 -0.39 -4.64
N PRO A 43 25.18 -0.99 -5.26
CA PRO A 43 25.08 -1.51 -6.61
C PRO A 43 24.04 -2.63 -6.73
N ILE A 44 23.29 -2.65 -7.84
CA ILE A 44 22.29 -3.70 -8.10
C ILE A 44 22.96 -5.07 -8.15
N GLU A 45 22.47 -6.02 -7.34
CA GLU A 45 23.01 -7.37 -7.30
C GLU A 45 22.62 -8.20 -8.53
N HIS A 46 23.45 -9.19 -8.84
CA HIS A 46 23.13 -10.14 -9.89
C HIS A 46 21.99 -11.08 -9.47
N LYS A 47 21.02 -11.22 -10.37
CA LYS A 47 19.88 -12.10 -10.14
C LYS A 47 20.32 -13.59 -10.10
N PRO A 48 20.02 -14.34 -9.03
CA PRO A 48 20.41 -15.75 -8.92
C PRO A 48 19.68 -16.61 -9.95
N ARG A 49 20.22 -17.80 -10.27
CA ARG A 49 19.65 -18.70 -11.30
C ARG A 49 18.19 -19.06 -11.02
N TRP A 50 17.84 -19.35 -9.77
CA TRP A 50 16.50 -19.81 -9.38
C TRP A 50 15.40 -18.73 -9.47
N LEU A 51 15.76 -17.45 -9.52
CA LEU A 51 14.80 -16.33 -9.61
C LEU A 51 14.60 -15.85 -11.06
N ARG A 52 15.30 -16.45 -12.04
CA ARG A 52 15.22 -16.08 -13.45
C ARG A 52 14.18 -16.94 -14.18
N THR A 53 13.26 -16.27 -14.87
CA THR A 53 12.29 -16.88 -15.77
C THR A 53 12.57 -16.44 -17.20
N LYS A 54 12.35 -17.33 -18.17
CA LYS A 54 12.43 -16.99 -19.60
C LYS A 54 11.03 -16.62 -20.10
N ALA A 55 10.87 -15.41 -20.59
CA ALA A 55 9.61 -14.98 -21.19
C ALA A 55 9.33 -15.77 -22.49
N VAL A 56 8.12 -16.32 -22.59
CA VAL A 56 7.60 -16.94 -23.81
C VAL A 56 6.39 -16.12 -24.24
N ILE A 57 6.53 -15.41 -25.36
CA ILE A 57 5.46 -14.56 -25.88
C ILE A 57 4.49 -15.43 -26.69
N SER A 58 3.41 -15.86 -26.04
CA SER A 58 2.35 -16.63 -26.69
C SER A 58 1.39 -15.74 -27.49
N PRO A 59 0.64 -16.31 -28.47
CA PRO A 59 -0.41 -15.57 -29.17
C PRO A 59 -1.47 -15.00 -28.22
N THR A 60 -1.88 -15.77 -27.20
CA THR A 60 -2.85 -15.33 -26.19
C THR A 60 -2.33 -14.13 -25.39
N TYR A 61 -1.04 -14.11 -25.03
CA TYR A 61 -0.46 -12.94 -24.37
C TYR A 61 -0.56 -11.69 -25.25
N GLN A 62 -0.30 -11.82 -26.55
CA GLN A 62 -0.39 -10.69 -27.49
C GLN A 62 -1.84 -10.19 -27.61
N GLU A 63 -2.81 -11.10 -27.67
CA GLU A 63 -4.24 -10.76 -27.72
C GLU A 63 -4.67 -9.99 -26.48
N VAL A 64 -4.37 -10.50 -25.29
CA VAL A 64 -4.71 -9.85 -24.02
C VAL A 64 -4.03 -8.48 -23.92
N ARG A 65 -2.75 -8.38 -24.25
CA ARG A 65 -2.01 -7.10 -24.27
C ARG A 65 -2.63 -6.10 -25.25
N GLY A 66 -3.07 -6.56 -26.41
CA GLY A 66 -3.77 -5.75 -27.40
C GLY A 66 -5.09 -5.21 -26.86
N MET A 67 -5.89 -6.07 -26.21
CA MET A 67 -7.17 -5.69 -25.62
C MET A 67 -7.01 -4.66 -24.50
N VAL A 68 -6.05 -4.86 -23.60
CA VAL A 68 -5.74 -3.92 -22.50
C VAL A 68 -5.41 -2.54 -23.05
N ARG A 69 -4.57 -2.46 -24.09
CA ARG A 69 -4.20 -1.20 -24.74
C ARG A 69 -5.39 -0.55 -25.45
N ALA A 70 -6.15 -1.33 -26.23
CA ALA A 70 -7.29 -0.82 -26.98
C ALA A 70 -8.38 -0.23 -26.07
N LYS A 71 -8.56 -0.84 -24.89
CA LYS A 71 -9.54 -0.39 -23.89
C LYS A 71 -8.98 0.62 -22.88
N GLN A 72 -7.73 1.07 -23.05
CA GLN A 72 -7.07 2.01 -22.13
C GLN A 72 -7.10 1.53 -20.66
N LEU A 73 -6.89 0.23 -20.46
CA LEU A 73 -6.88 -0.39 -19.14
C LEU A 73 -5.46 -0.47 -18.59
N HIS A 74 -5.33 -0.40 -17.27
CA HIS A 74 -4.08 -0.64 -16.56
C HIS A 74 -4.13 -1.99 -15.86
N THR A 75 -3.00 -2.69 -15.84
CA THR A 75 -2.86 -3.95 -15.10
C THR A 75 -1.57 -3.90 -14.30
N VAL A 76 -1.60 -4.47 -13.09
CA VAL A 76 -0.39 -4.62 -12.26
C VAL A 76 0.67 -5.42 -13.02
N CYS A 77 0.27 -6.39 -13.84
CA CYS A 77 1.18 -7.16 -14.68
C CYS A 77 1.99 -6.28 -15.65
N GLY A 78 1.35 -5.30 -16.29
CA GLY A 78 2.00 -4.38 -17.23
C GLY A 78 2.81 -3.27 -16.56
N GLU A 79 2.24 -2.63 -15.53
CA GLU A 79 2.89 -1.48 -14.86
C GLU A 79 4.02 -1.93 -13.93
N GLY A 80 3.87 -3.08 -13.29
CA GLY A 80 4.81 -3.59 -12.30
C GLY A 80 6.05 -4.27 -12.88
N ASN A 81 6.16 -4.40 -14.21
CA ASN A 81 7.19 -5.22 -14.87
C ASN A 81 7.36 -6.60 -14.22
N CYS A 82 6.22 -7.23 -13.89
CA CYS A 82 6.20 -8.53 -13.25
C CYS A 82 6.90 -9.56 -14.17
N PRO A 83 7.87 -10.35 -13.69
CA PRO A 83 8.65 -11.26 -14.53
C PRO A 83 7.92 -12.55 -14.93
N ASN A 84 6.64 -12.69 -14.55
CA ASN A 84 5.81 -13.87 -14.79
C ASN A 84 4.98 -13.71 -16.07
#